data_AF-A0A661Z169-F1
#
_entry.id   AF-A0A661Z169-F1
#
_cell.length_a   1.000
_cell.length_b   1.000
_cell.length_c   1.000
_cell.angle_alpha   90.00
_cell.angle_beta   90.00
_cell.angle_gamma   90.00
#
_symmetry.space_group_name_H-M   'P 1'
#
loop_
_entity.id
_entity.type
_entity.pdbx_description
1 polymer ?
#
loop_
_entity_poly.entity_id
_entity_poly.type
_entity_poly.pdbx_seq_one_letter_code
_entity_poly.pdbx_strand_id
1 'polypeptide(L)'
;MGTTLEVKSLDNWINTKSKPLIIGGPCSAENKEQLMATGRAIAKSNKVDVFRAGIWKPRTRPDAFEGVGEEGLKWLLELKKETGLKTTVEVATPEHINSALKYEVDILWIGARTTVNPFSVQTLADSLKGVDIPVMVKNPLHPDLKLWIGALERINNAGITKLAAIHRGFYTYDNKPFRNLPMWEIPIELKRIIPSLPVICDPSHISGRRDLLASVAQKAMDLSMDGLMIESHINPSIAITDAEQQVTPDSLSKLLSKLIIRKEFGSAEFENLLEKLRFEMDQIDHDLISLLNKRNDKTRLIGEYKKENAITVLQIGRLRKMMEERLEFANNLNLDKTYISKLLQLLHKESIRIQTNIMQE
;
A
#
# COMPACT_ATOMS: atom_id res chain seq x y z
N MET A 1 -17.87 13.31 -3.61
CA MET A 1 -18.48 12.27 -4.47
C MET A 1 -17.91 10.95 -3.99
N GLY A 2 -18.74 10.03 -3.53
CA GLY A 2 -18.29 8.70 -3.10
C GLY A 2 -17.86 7.90 -4.33
N THR A 3 -16.62 7.43 -4.33
CA THR A 3 -16.13 6.52 -5.37
C THR A 3 -16.79 5.15 -5.16
N THR A 4 -17.65 4.73 -6.07
CA THR A 4 -18.22 3.38 -6.05
C THR A 4 -17.52 2.57 -7.12
N LEU A 5 -16.49 1.82 -6.76
CA LEU A 5 -15.86 0.88 -7.69
C LEU A 5 -16.65 -0.43 -7.71
N GLU A 6 -16.93 -0.96 -8.90
CA GLU A 6 -17.45 -2.31 -9.05
C GLU A 6 -16.28 -3.30 -9.00
N VAL A 7 -16.02 -3.87 -7.81
CA VAL A 7 -14.89 -4.79 -7.59
C VAL A 7 -15.41 -6.17 -7.19
N LYS A 8 -14.97 -7.19 -7.93
CA LYS A 8 -15.22 -8.60 -7.60
C LYS A 8 -14.29 -9.03 -6.47
N SER A 9 -14.78 -9.89 -5.58
CA SER A 9 -13.97 -10.44 -4.48
C SER A 9 -12.74 -11.21 -4.97
N LEU A 10 -11.72 -11.29 -4.11
CA LEU A 10 -10.46 -11.95 -4.39
C LEU A 10 -10.59 -13.44 -4.70
N ASP A 11 -11.66 -14.11 -4.29
CA ASP A 11 -11.84 -15.55 -4.60
C ASP A 11 -12.43 -15.78 -6.02
N ASN A 12 -13.04 -14.75 -6.64
CA ASN A 12 -13.69 -14.89 -7.94
C ASN A 12 -12.72 -14.91 -9.14
N TRP A 13 -11.51 -14.39 -8.98
CA TRP A 13 -10.46 -14.34 -10.01
C TRP A 13 -9.31 -15.34 -9.77
N ILE A 14 -8.98 -15.67 -8.51
CA ILE A 14 -7.91 -16.57 -8.09
C ILE A 14 -8.40 -17.31 -6.86
N ASN A 15 -8.48 -18.63 -6.92
CA ASN A 15 -8.88 -19.43 -5.76
C ASN A 15 -7.71 -19.52 -4.76
N THR A 16 -7.67 -18.60 -3.79
CA THR A 16 -6.66 -18.63 -2.71
C THR A 16 -7.09 -19.51 -1.53
N LYS A 17 -8.27 -20.16 -1.62
CA LYS A 17 -8.85 -20.99 -0.55
C LYS A 17 -8.95 -20.23 0.78
N SER A 18 -9.37 -18.96 0.71
CA SER A 18 -9.48 -18.06 1.87
C SER A 18 -8.16 -17.81 2.61
N LYS A 19 -7.03 -17.88 1.89
CA LYS A 19 -5.71 -17.46 2.37
C LYS A 19 -5.28 -16.18 1.65
N PRO A 20 -4.31 -15.42 2.21
CA PRO A 20 -3.74 -14.28 1.50
C PRO A 20 -3.15 -14.72 0.16
N LEU A 21 -3.40 -13.95 -0.90
CA LEU A 21 -2.82 -14.19 -2.23
C LEU A 21 -1.30 -14.05 -2.17
N ILE A 22 -0.56 -15.08 -2.58
CA ILE A 22 0.90 -15.03 -2.61
C ILE A 22 1.40 -14.96 -4.06
N ILE A 23 2.08 -13.86 -4.37
CA ILE A 23 2.75 -13.61 -5.63
C ILE A 23 4.27 -13.67 -5.41
N GLY A 24 4.95 -14.55 -6.13
CA GLY A 24 6.39 -14.79 -5.96
C GLY A 24 7.11 -14.96 -7.29
N GLY A 25 8.34 -14.48 -7.40
CA GLY A 25 9.15 -14.61 -8.63
C GLY A 25 10.11 -13.45 -8.81
N PRO A 26 10.95 -13.46 -9.85
CA PRO A 26 12.09 -12.55 -9.92
C PRO A 26 11.69 -11.09 -10.22
N CYS A 27 12.59 -10.17 -9.86
CA CYS A 27 12.45 -8.75 -10.21
C CYS A 27 12.40 -8.55 -11.74
N SER A 28 13.22 -9.31 -12.45
CA SER A 28 13.35 -9.32 -13.90
C SER A 28 13.40 -10.76 -14.42
N ALA A 29 12.83 -11.02 -15.59
CA ALA A 29 13.20 -12.18 -16.38
C ALA A 29 14.57 -11.89 -17.01
N GLU A 30 15.61 -12.61 -16.61
CA GLU A 30 16.99 -12.31 -17.03
C GLU A 30 17.41 -13.17 -18.23
N ASN A 31 17.13 -14.48 -18.13
CA ASN A 31 17.27 -15.44 -19.20
C ASN A 31 16.34 -16.65 -18.92
N LYS A 32 16.19 -17.53 -19.91
CA LYS A 32 15.29 -18.68 -19.81
C LYS A 32 15.65 -19.60 -18.63
N GLU A 33 16.93 -19.92 -18.45
CA GLU A 33 17.38 -20.85 -17.41
C GLU A 33 17.08 -20.32 -16.00
N GLN A 34 17.39 -19.04 -15.76
CA GLN A 34 17.09 -18.33 -14.52
C GLN A 34 15.60 -18.32 -14.20
N LEU A 35 14.75 -17.96 -15.17
CA LEU A 35 13.31 -17.87 -14.99
C LEU A 35 12.71 -19.25 -14.69
N MET A 36 13.06 -20.25 -15.52
CA MET A 36 12.54 -21.61 -15.37
C MET A 36 13.01 -22.25 -14.06
N ALA A 37 14.28 -22.10 -13.69
CA ALA A 37 14.79 -22.64 -12.43
C ALA A 37 14.12 -21.99 -11.20
N THR A 38 13.92 -20.67 -11.23
CA THR A 38 13.21 -19.95 -10.16
C THR A 38 11.75 -20.42 -10.07
N GLY A 39 11.03 -20.48 -11.18
CA GLY A 39 9.63 -20.89 -11.24
C GLY A 39 9.41 -22.34 -10.78
N ARG A 40 10.24 -23.27 -11.24
CA ARG A 40 10.21 -24.68 -10.79
C ARG A 40 10.43 -24.81 -9.28
N ALA A 41 11.39 -24.07 -8.74
CA ALA A 41 11.67 -24.09 -7.30
C ALA A 41 10.54 -23.47 -6.48
N ILE A 42 9.91 -22.40 -6.98
CA ILE A 42 8.73 -21.80 -6.35
C ILE A 42 7.53 -22.77 -6.38
N ALA A 43 7.25 -23.39 -7.53
CA ALA A 43 6.14 -24.32 -7.69
C ALA A 43 6.21 -25.48 -6.68
N LYS A 44 7.42 -26.03 -6.45
CA LYS A 44 7.65 -27.10 -5.46
C LYS A 44 7.22 -26.75 -4.03
N SER A 45 7.14 -25.47 -3.68
CA SER A 45 6.73 -25.05 -2.33
C SER A 45 5.22 -25.16 -2.09
N ASN A 46 4.39 -25.17 -3.14
CA ASN A 46 2.92 -25.07 -3.08
C ASN A 46 2.39 -23.93 -2.19
N LYS A 47 3.17 -22.85 -2.04
CA LYS A 47 2.83 -21.67 -1.21
C LYS A 47 2.64 -20.39 -2.00
N VAL A 48 2.96 -20.41 -3.30
CA VAL A 48 2.83 -19.27 -4.21
C VAL A 48 1.74 -19.59 -5.21
N ASP A 49 0.78 -18.68 -5.35
CA ASP A 49 -0.38 -18.84 -6.23
C ASP A 49 -0.09 -18.30 -7.64
N VAL A 50 0.74 -17.25 -7.72
CA VAL A 50 1.05 -16.54 -8.97
C VAL A 50 2.54 -16.28 -9.09
N PHE A 51 3.11 -16.64 -10.22
CA PHE A 51 4.49 -16.34 -10.59
C PHE A 51 4.60 -14.96 -11.23
N ARG A 52 5.40 -14.06 -10.63
CA ARG A 52 5.68 -12.73 -11.22
C ARG A 52 7.01 -12.70 -11.97
N ALA A 53 7.08 -11.91 -13.05
CA ALA A 53 8.37 -11.53 -13.64
C ALA A 53 8.30 -10.16 -14.31
N GLY A 54 9.36 -9.35 -14.14
CA GLY A 54 9.51 -8.10 -14.88
C GLY A 54 10.02 -8.37 -16.29
N ILE A 55 9.14 -8.23 -17.28
CA ILE A 55 9.45 -8.46 -18.71
C ILE A 55 10.02 -7.21 -19.38
N TRP A 56 9.43 -6.06 -19.05
CA TRP A 56 9.89 -4.73 -19.45
C TRP A 56 10.27 -3.95 -18.20
N LYS A 57 11.40 -3.25 -18.22
CA LYS A 57 11.92 -2.51 -17.06
C LYS A 57 12.00 -1.02 -17.39
N PRO A 58 11.19 -0.17 -16.73
CA PRO A 58 11.31 1.27 -16.87
C PRO A 58 12.55 1.74 -16.10
N ARG A 59 13.70 1.88 -16.79
CA ARG A 59 14.98 2.26 -16.18
C ARG A 59 15.11 3.77 -16.05
N THR A 60 15.64 4.20 -14.92
CA THR A 60 15.92 5.62 -14.64
C THR A 60 17.10 6.15 -15.44
N ARG A 61 18.07 5.28 -15.76
CA ARG A 61 19.21 5.61 -16.63
C ARG A 61 19.07 4.84 -17.94
N PRO A 62 19.32 5.47 -19.09
CA PRO A 62 19.49 4.75 -20.36
C PRO A 62 20.64 3.73 -20.23
N ASP A 63 20.64 2.69 -21.08
CA ASP A 63 21.65 1.61 -21.17
C ASP A 63 21.69 0.59 -20.02
N ALA A 64 20.83 0.73 -19.03
CA ALA A 64 20.65 -0.29 -18.03
C ALA A 64 19.68 -1.37 -18.53
N PHE A 65 19.86 -2.64 -18.13
CA PHE A 65 19.00 -3.76 -18.57
C PHE A 65 17.50 -3.41 -18.63
N GLU A 66 16.95 -3.42 -19.84
CA GLU A 66 15.59 -2.95 -20.17
C GLU A 66 14.54 -4.07 -20.07
N GLY A 67 14.98 -5.30 -19.82
CA GLY A 67 14.15 -6.50 -19.89
C GLY A 67 14.36 -7.27 -21.19
N VAL A 68 13.80 -8.48 -21.23
CA VAL A 68 13.93 -9.41 -22.38
C VAL A 68 12.80 -9.26 -23.40
N GLY A 69 11.83 -8.38 -23.15
CA GLY A 69 10.69 -8.15 -24.03
C GLY A 69 9.85 -9.41 -24.25
N GLU A 70 9.23 -9.54 -25.43
CA GLU A 70 8.30 -10.65 -25.72
C GLU A 70 8.91 -12.04 -25.52
N GLU A 71 10.24 -12.20 -25.64
CA GLU A 71 10.88 -13.50 -25.45
C GLU A 71 10.67 -14.04 -24.03
N GLY A 72 10.64 -13.15 -23.03
CA GLY A 72 10.33 -13.53 -21.65
C GLY A 72 8.89 -14.00 -21.47
N LEU A 73 7.94 -13.53 -22.28
CA LEU A 73 6.55 -14.00 -22.23
C LEU A 73 6.43 -15.44 -22.75
N LYS A 74 7.23 -15.83 -23.74
CA LYS A 74 7.31 -17.24 -24.20
C LYS A 74 7.78 -18.15 -23.07
N TRP A 75 8.78 -17.71 -22.29
CA TRP A 75 9.28 -18.49 -21.15
C TRP A 75 8.24 -18.60 -20.03
N LEU A 76 7.47 -17.53 -19.77
CA LEU A 76 6.36 -17.57 -18.82
C LEU A 76 5.26 -18.54 -19.25
N LEU A 77 4.90 -18.57 -20.54
CA LEU A 77 3.94 -19.52 -21.07
C LEU A 77 4.42 -20.97 -20.93
N GLU A 78 5.71 -21.23 -21.18
CA GLU A 78 6.33 -22.54 -20.96
C GLU A 78 6.31 -22.92 -19.47
N LEU A 79 6.71 -22.02 -18.58
CA LEU A 79 6.67 -22.23 -17.14
C LEU A 79 5.25 -22.52 -16.64
N LYS A 80 4.25 -21.78 -17.13
CA LYS A 80 2.83 -21.97 -16.81
C LYS A 80 2.37 -23.37 -17.22
N LYS A 81 2.70 -23.81 -18.44
CA LYS A 81 2.39 -25.17 -18.92
C LYS A 81 3.06 -26.26 -18.10
N GLU A 82 4.30 -26.03 -17.65
CA GLU A 82 5.06 -27.01 -16.89
C GLU A 82 4.61 -27.11 -15.42
N THR A 83 4.35 -25.98 -14.78
CA THR A 83 4.15 -25.91 -13.32
C THR A 83 2.70 -25.71 -12.88
N GLY A 84 1.83 -25.27 -13.79
CA GLY A 84 0.46 -24.86 -13.47
C GLY A 84 0.35 -23.53 -12.72
N LEU A 85 1.46 -22.84 -12.44
CA LEU A 85 1.42 -21.52 -11.81
C LEU A 85 0.79 -20.50 -12.77
N LYS A 86 -0.16 -19.71 -12.25
CA LYS A 86 -0.61 -18.50 -12.95
C LYS A 86 0.55 -17.51 -13.07
N THR A 87 0.51 -16.65 -14.07
CA THR A 87 1.59 -15.68 -14.34
C THR A 87 1.09 -14.25 -14.24
N THR A 88 1.97 -13.36 -13.81
CA THR A 88 1.71 -11.92 -13.79
C THR A 88 2.90 -11.11 -14.25
N VAL A 89 2.64 -10.00 -14.97
CA VAL A 89 3.67 -9.11 -15.54
C VAL A 89 3.30 -7.63 -15.40
N GLU A 90 4.31 -6.76 -15.38
CA GLU A 90 4.12 -5.31 -15.46
C GLU A 90 3.73 -4.90 -16.88
N VAL A 91 2.73 -4.03 -17.02
CA VAL A 91 2.42 -3.36 -18.29
C VAL A 91 2.50 -1.84 -18.12
N ALA A 92 3.01 -1.17 -19.15
CA ALA A 92 3.23 0.26 -19.16
C ALA A 92 2.77 0.95 -20.46
N THR A 93 2.55 0.18 -21.53
CA THR A 93 1.99 0.65 -22.80
C THR A 93 0.91 -0.32 -23.30
N PRO A 94 0.03 0.11 -24.24
CA PRO A 94 -0.94 -0.78 -24.90
C PRO A 94 -0.30 -2.00 -25.57
N GLU A 95 0.89 -1.84 -26.15
CA GLU A 95 1.63 -2.95 -26.79
C GLU A 95 1.99 -4.02 -25.77
N HIS A 96 2.40 -3.63 -24.55
CA HIS A 96 2.67 -4.60 -23.49
C HIS A 96 1.42 -5.41 -23.12
N ILE A 97 0.24 -4.76 -23.09
CA ILE A 97 -1.04 -5.43 -22.83
C ILE A 97 -1.33 -6.43 -23.95
N ASN A 98 -1.23 -6.00 -25.21
CA ASN A 98 -1.47 -6.86 -26.37
C ASN A 98 -0.55 -8.09 -26.38
N SER A 99 0.75 -7.90 -26.12
CA SER A 99 1.70 -9.00 -26.04
C SER A 99 1.39 -9.91 -24.84
N ALA A 100 1.08 -9.36 -23.66
CA ALA A 100 0.74 -10.16 -22.48
C ALA A 100 -0.50 -11.04 -22.72
N LEU A 101 -1.55 -10.50 -23.37
CA LEU A 101 -2.75 -11.25 -23.73
C LEU A 101 -2.44 -12.33 -24.77
N LYS A 102 -1.64 -12.02 -25.79
CA LYS A 102 -1.21 -12.97 -26.83
C LYS A 102 -0.48 -14.18 -26.27
N TYR A 103 0.28 -14.02 -25.18
CA TYR A 103 1.02 -15.10 -24.52
C TYR A 103 0.33 -15.61 -23.25
N GLU A 104 -0.99 -15.39 -23.11
CA GLU A 104 -1.83 -15.97 -22.06
C GLU A 104 -1.38 -15.64 -20.62
N VAL A 105 -0.87 -14.43 -20.39
CA VAL A 105 -0.61 -13.93 -19.03
C VAL A 105 -1.93 -13.81 -18.26
N ASP A 106 -1.96 -14.28 -17.02
CA ASP A 106 -3.19 -14.38 -16.23
C ASP A 106 -3.59 -13.07 -15.55
N ILE A 107 -2.62 -12.23 -15.18
CA ILE A 107 -2.84 -11.02 -14.39
C ILE A 107 -1.86 -9.94 -14.84
N LEU A 108 -2.34 -8.71 -15.01
CA LEU A 108 -1.49 -7.56 -15.30
C LEU A 108 -1.30 -6.72 -14.03
N TRP A 109 -0.13 -6.09 -13.88
CA TRP A 109 0.01 -4.99 -12.92
C TRP A 109 0.51 -3.71 -13.58
N ILE A 110 0.02 -2.58 -13.08
CA ILE A 110 0.48 -1.24 -13.45
C ILE A 110 1.50 -0.79 -12.41
N GLY A 111 2.70 -0.45 -12.88
CA GLY A 111 3.83 -0.05 -12.04
C GLY A 111 3.66 1.32 -11.39
N ALA A 112 4.33 1.55 -10.26
CA ALA A 112 4.23 2.80 -9.49
C ALA A 112 4.62 4.05 -10.30
N ARG A 113 5.57 3.92 -11.24
CA ARG A 113 6.00 5.00 -12.15
C ARG A 113 4.96 5.32 -13.23
N THR A 114 4.12 4.36 -13.58
CA THR A 114 3.01 4.56 -14.52
C THR A 114 1.83 5.19 -13.79
N THR A 115 1.54 4.75 -12.57
CA THR A 115 0.45 5.28 -11.74
C THR A 115 0.53 6.80 -11.51
N VAL A 116 1.74 7.37 -11.47
CA VAL A 116 1.89 8.83 -11.26
C VAL A 116 1.44 9.68 -12.46
N ASN A 117 1.22 9.07 -13.63
CA ASN A 117 0.80 9.79 -14.84
C ASN A 117 -0.64 9.40 -15.24
N PRO A 118 -1.66 10.26 -14.97
CA PRO A 118 -3.03 9.98 -15.35
C PRO A 118 -3.26 9.73 -16.84
N PHE A 119 -2.47 10.36 -17.73
CA PHE A 119 -2.57 10.11 -19.17
C PHE A 119 -2.12 8.69 -19.52
N SER A 120 -1.00 8.23 -18.95
CA SER A 120 -0.53 6.86 -19.16
C SER A 120 -1.54 5.84 -18.64
N VAL A 121 -2.10 6.05 -17.44
CA VAL A 121 -3.14 5.15 -16.90
C VAL A 121 -4.40 5.18 -17.77
N GLN A 122 -4.81 6.34 -18.28
CA GLN A 122 -5.95 6.46 -19.19
C GLN A 122 -5.71 5.68 -20.49
N THR A 123 -4.54 5.81 -21.10
CA THR A 123 -4.15 5.05 -22.30
C THR A 123 -4.20 3.54 -22.06
N LEU A 124 -3.74 3.06 -20.91
CA LEU A 124 -3.85 1.65 -20.54
C LEU A 124 -5.30 1.21 -20.33
N ALA A 125 -6.10 2.04 -19.64
CA ALA A 125 -7.52 1.78 -19.41
C ALA A 125 -8.28 1.65 -20.74
N ASP A 126 -8.03 2.55 -21.69
CA ASP A 126 -8.67 2.49 -23.01
C ASP A 126 -8.32 1.22 -23.78
N SER A 127 -7.07 0.74 -23.67
CA SER A 127 -6.62 -0.53 -24.25
C SER A 127 -7.20 -1.78 -23.58
N LEU A 128 -7.74 -1.65 -22.37
CA LEU A 128 -8.34 -2.76 -21.60
C LEU A 128 -9.85 -2.88 -21.79
N LYS A 129 -10.48 -1.97 -22.54
CA LYS A 129 -11.93 -2.02 -22.81
C LYS A 129 -12.31 -3.33 -23.49
N GLY A 130 -13.27 -4.04 -22.90
CA GLY A 130 -13.75 -5.33 -23.41
C GLY A 130 -12.83 -6.52 -23.11
N VAL A 131 -11.76 -6.34 -22.34
CA VAL A 131 -10.85 -7.41 -21.92
C VAL A 131 -11.24 -7.90 -20.52
N ASP A 132 -11.45 -9.20 -20.34
CA ASP A 132 -11.76 -9.78 -19.01
C ASP A 132 -10.49 -10.36 -18.34
N ILE A 133 -9.60 -9.47 -17.89
CA ILE A 133 -8.35 -9.83 -17.20
C ILE A 133 -8.23 -9.14 -15.83
N PRO A 134 -7.75 -9.85 -14.79
CA PRO A 134 -7.24 -9.23 -13.57
C PRO A 134 -6.23 -8.10 -13.80
N VAL A 135 -6.45 -6.95 -13.15
CA VAL A 135 -5.50 -5.83 -13.15
C VAL A 135 -5.21 -5.40 -11.72
N MET A 136 -3.93 -5.23 -11.39
CA MET A 136 -3.48 -4.73 -10.10
C MET A 136 -2.76 -3.39 -10.26
N VAL A 137 -3.03 -2.39 -9.42
CA VAL A 137 -2.45 -1.05 -9.56
C VAL A 137 -1.57 -0.72 -8.36
N LYS A 138 -0.26 -0.55 -8.59
CA LYS A 138 0.67 -0.09 -7.55
C LYS A 138 0.36 1.35 -7.13
N ASN A 139 0.52 1.67 -5.84
CA ASN A 139 0.42 3.05 -5.39
C ASN A 139 1.42 3.97 -6.12
N PRO A 140 1.09 5.27 -6.28
CA PRO A 140 2.03 6.25 -6.82
C PRO A 140 3.27 6.36 -5.95
N LEU A 141 4.38 6.84 -6.54
CA LEU A 141 5.66 7.00 -5.83
C LEU A 141 5.55 7.93 -4.61
N HIS A 142 4.70 8.95 -4.70
CA HIS A 142 4.46 9.93 -3.64
C HIS A 142 3.14 9.63 -2.93
N PRO A 143 3.00 10.00 -1.64
CA PRO A 143 1.83 9.70 -0.82
C PRO A 143 0.59 10.51 -1.23
N ASP A 144 0.05 10.20 -2.42
CA ASP A 144 -1.16 10.80 -2.97
C ASP A 144 -2.25 9.73 -3.15
N LEU A 145 -3.13 9.64 -2.15
CA LEU A 145 -4.25 8.71 -2.16
C LEU A 145 -5.26 9.02 -3.28
N LYS A 146 -5.49 10.30 -3.59
CA LYS A 146 -6.45 10.69 -4.64
C LYS A 146 -5.96 10.24 -6.01
N LEU A 147 -4.66 10.37 -6.26
CA LEU A 147 -4.04 9.89 -7.50
C LEU A 147 -4.15 8.37 -7.62
N TRP A 148 -3.96 7.64 -6.52
CA TRP A 148 -4.13 6.18 -6.52
C TRP A 148 -5.58 5.75 -6.79
N ILE A 149 -6.55 6.39 -6.13
CA ILE A 149 -7.99 6.17 -6.35
C ILE A 149 -8.35 6.48 -7.81
N GLY A 150 -7.90 7.62 -8.35
CA GLY A 150 -8.18 7.99 -9.73
C GLY A 150 -7.60 7.01 -10.75
N ALA A 151 -6.46 6.37 -10.46
CA ALA A 151 -5.92 5.32 -11.31
C ALA A 151 -6.81 4.06 -11.30
N LEU A 152 -7.29 3.65 -10.12
CA LEU A 152 -8.21 2.53 -9.95
C LEU A 152 -9.56 2.80 -10.66
N GLU A 153 -10.11 4.01 -10.51
CA GLU A 153 -11.35 4.44 -11.18
C GLU A 153 -11.24 4.36 -12.71
N ARG A 154 -10.12 4.80 -13.29
CA ARG A 154 -9.91 4.71 -14.75
C ARG A 154 -9.95 3.28 -15.25
N ILE A 155 -9.26 2.37 -14.56
CA ILE A 155 -9.22 0.95 -14.92
C ILE A 155 -10.60 0.31 -14.72
N ASN A 156 -11.31 0.65 -13.65
CA ASN A 156 -12.67 0.15 -13.41
C ASN A 156 -13.67 0.66 -14.45
N ASN A 157 -13.59 1.94 -14.83
CA ASN A 157 -14.41 2.55 -15.89
C ASN A 157 -14.16 1.95 -17.28
N ALA A 158 -13.03 1.25 -17.49
CA ALA A 158 -12.80 0.47 -18.70
C ALA A 158 -13.54 -0.88 -18.72
N GLY A 159 -14.24 -1.23 -17.62
CA GLY A 159 -14.96 -2.49 -17.44
C GLY A 159 -14.19 -3.55 -16.65
N ILE A 160 -12.99 -3.22 -16.14
CA ILE A 160 -12.20 -4.16 -15.33
C ILE A 160 -12.75 -4.20 -13.90
N THR A 161 -13.47 -5.27 -13.59
CA THR A 161 -14.04 -5.53 -12.25
C THR A 161 -13.15 -6.44 -11.39
N LYS A 162 -12.21 -7.14 -12.01
CA LYS A 162 -11.18 -7.97 -11.37
C LYS A 162 -9.98 -7.09 -11.00
N LEU A 163 -10.15 -6.22 -10.01
CA LEU A 163 -9.24 -5.12 -9.69
C LEU A 163 -8.65 -5.24 -8.27
N ALA A 164 -7.36 -4.95 -8.11
CA ALA A 164 -6.73 -4.79 -6.79
C ALA A 164 -5.72 -3.65 -6.74
N ALA A 165 -5.43 -3.20 -5.52
CA ALA A 165 -4.35 -2.27 -5.21
C ALA A 165 -3.08 -3.03 -4.78
N ILE A 166 -1.90 -2.51 -5.14
CA ILE A 166 -0.61 -2.99 -4.61
C ILE A 166 0.07 -1.87 -3.82
N HIS A 167 0.15 -2.05 -2.50
CA HIS A 167 0.91 -1.16 -1.63
C HIS A 167 2.40 -1.55 -1.58
N ARG A 168 3.25 -0.68 -2.10
CA ARG A 168 4.71 -0.86 -2.24
C ARG A 168 5.53 0.23 -1.53
N GLY A 169 4.90 0.99 -0.64
CA GLY A 169 5.48 2.13 0.07
C GLY A 169 5.66 3.37 -0.80
N PHE A 170 6.08 4.46 -0.18
CA PHE A 170 6.25 5.78 -0.80
C PHE A 170 7.68 6.27 -0.69
N TYR A 171 8.16 6.93 -1.74
CA TYR A 171 9.51 7.48 -1.80
C TYR A 171 9.57 8.81 -1.01
N THR A 172 10.59 8.93 -0.16
CA THR A 172 10.94 10.15 0.59
C THR A 172 12.46 10.34 0.59
N TYR A 173 12.93 11.57 0.84
CA TYR A 173 14.36 11.88 0.89
C TYR A 173 15.09 11.16 2.03
N ASP A 174 14.46 11.10 3.21
CA ASP A 174 14.92 10.30 4.35
C ASP A 174 13.96 9.11 4.51
N ASN A 175 14.39 7.96 3.99
CA ASN A 175 13.59 6.73 3.94
C ASN A 175 14.16 5.61 4.81
N LYS A 176 15.36 5.79 5.40
CA LYS A 176 16.02 4.75 6.20
C LYS A 176 15.15 4.37 7.41
N PRO A 177 15.02 3.08 7.74
CA PRO A 177 15.75 1.94 7.18
C PRO A 177 15.15 1.33 5.89
N PHE A 178 14.05 1.88 5.38
CA PHE A 178 13.31 1.38 4.23
C PHE A 178 13.83 1.96 2.90
N ARG A 179 13.54 1.28 1.79
CA ARG A 179 13.69 1.88 0.45
C ARG A 179 12.50 2.78 0.13
N ASN A 180 11.31 2.40 0.57
CA ASN A 180 10.10 3.21 0.45
C ASN A 180 9.36 3.13 1.78
N LEU A 181 9.09 4.28 2.41
CA LEU A 181 8.39 4.31 3.69
C LEU A 181 7.01 3.66 3.54
N PRO A 182 6.61 2.74 4.43
CA PRO A 182 5.32 2.08 4.32
C PRO A 182 4.14 3.07 4.35
N MET A 183 4.13 4.03 5.28
CA MET A 183 2.99 4.95 5.46
C MET A 183 1.64 4.21 5.46
N TRP A 184 1.52 3.20 6.35
CA TRP A 184 0.39 2.27 6.42
C TRP A 184 -0.98 2.96 6.53
N GLU A 185 -1.02 4.18 7.05
CA GLU A 185 -2.23 5.01 7.11
C GLU A 185 -2.88 5.22 5.73
N ILE A 186 -2.11 5.24 4.64
CA ILE A 186 -2.63 5.47 3.29
C ILE A 186 -3.39 4.25 2.73
N PRO A 187 -2.81 3.03 2.68
CA PRO A 187 -3.58 1.86 2.25
C PRO A 187 -4.73 1.51 3.21
N ILE A 188 -4.61 1.82 4.51
CA ILE A 188 -5.74 1.67 5.46
C ILE A 188 -6.88 2.62 5.08
N GLU A 189 -6.57 3.88 4.80
CA GLU A 189 -7.57 4.86 4.35
C GLU A 189 -8.18 4.47 3.00
N LEU A 190 -7.40 3.88 2.09
CA LEU A 190 -7.92 3.31 0.84
C LEU A 190 -8.96 2.21 1.12
N LYS A 191 -8.67 1.26 2.03
CA LYS A 191 -9.64 0.21 2.42
C LYS A 191 -10.86 0.81 3.11
N ARG A 192 -10.72 1.89 3.89
CA ARG A 192 -11.86 2.60 4.50
C ARG A 192 -12.78 3.21 3.45
N ILE A 193 -12.21 3.82 2.41
CA ILE A 193 -12.98 4.46 1.33
C ILE A 193 -13.59 3.42 0.38
N ILE A 194 -12.86 2.33 0.10
CA ILE A 194 -13.26 1.28 -0.85
C ILE A 194 -13.11 -0.11 -0.20
N PRO A 195 -14.04 -0.51 0.70
CA PRO A 195 -13.90 -1.74 1.48
C PRO A 195 -13.84 -3.04 0.67
N SER A 196 -14.42 -3.04 -0.53
CA SER A 196 -14.45 -4.20 -1.43
C SER A 196 -13.14 -4.39 -2.21
N LEU A 197 -12.21 -3.43 -2.19
CA LEU A 197 -10.98 -3.49 -2.97
C LEU A 197 -9.92 -4.34 -2.25
N PRO A 198 -9.44 -5.44 -2.86
CA PRO A 198 -8.29 -6.17 -2.33
C PRO A 198 -7.03 -5.31 -2.36
N VAL A 199 -6.25 -5.32 -1.28
CA VAL A 199 -4.98 -4.60 -1.18
C VAL A 199 -3.86 -5.59 -0.88
N ILE A 200 -2.97 -5.75 -1.86
CA ILE A 200 -1.78 -6.59 -1.79
C ILE A 200 -0.61 -5.75 -1.30
N CYS A 201 0.24 -6.26 -0.40
CA CYS A 201 1.47 -5.58 -0.02
C CYS A 201 2.66 -6.09 -0.86
N ASP A 202 3.60 -5.23 -1.21
CA ASP A 202 4.89 -5.55 -1.83
C ASP A 202 6.02 -5.25 -0.84
N PRO A 203 6.36 -6.21 0.06
CA PRO A 203 7.40 -6.02 1.06
C PRO A 203 8.78 -5.80 0.45
N SER A 204 9.03 -6.33 -0.75
CA SER A 204 10.35 -6.26 -1.41
C SER A 204 10.70 -4.83 -1.74
N HIS A 205 9.78 -4.11 -2.37
CA HIS A 205 9.98 -2.73 -2.74
C HIS A 205 9.88 -1.76 -1.55
N ILE A 206 9.09 -2.06 -0.52
CA ILE A 206 9.08 -1.31 0.74
C ILE A 206 10.46 -1.41 1.41
N SER A 207 10.92 -2.65 1.60
CA SER A 207 12.13 -2.94 2.34
C SER A 207 13.39 -2.49 1.60
N GLY A 208 13.55 -2.88 0.34
CA GLY A 208 14.79 -2.74 -0.41
C GLY A 208 15.93 -3.65 0.04
N ARG A 209 15.70 -4.50 1.05
CA ARG A 209 16.69 -5.39 1.65
C ARG A 209 16.01 -6.60 2.29
N ARG A 210 16.69 -7.75 2.32
CA ARG A 210 16.13 -9.06 2.72
C ARG A 210 15.74 -9.17 4.20
N ASP A 211 16.49 -8.55 5.10
CA ASP A 211 16.32 -8.64 6.56
C ASP A 211 15.05 -7.94 7.08
N LEU A 212 14.53 -6.95 6.34
CA LEU A 212 13.26 -6.30 6.68
C LEU A 212 12.02 -6.99 6.07
N LEU A 213 12.20 -7.92 5.13
CA LEU A 213 11.07 -8.53 4.41
C LEU A 213 10.08 -9.21 5.35
N ALA A 214 10.59 -9.98 6.32
CA ALA A 214 9.74 -10.75 7.22
C ALA A 214 8.90 -9.85 8.13
N SER A 215 9.47 -8.76 8.66
CA SER A 215 8.76 -7.83 9.53
C SER A 215 7.73 -7.00 8.76
N VAL A 216 8.05 -6.56 7.54
CA VAL A 216 7.11 -5.84 6.67
C VAL A 216 5.97 -6.77 6.21
N ALA A 217 6.29 -8.00 5.81
CA ALA A 217 5.28 -8.99 5.43
C ALA A 217 4.34 -9.34 6.60
N GLN A 218 4.88 -9.57 7.80
CA GLN A 218 4.07 -9.83 8.98
C GLN A 218 3.19 -8.63 9.32
N LYS A 219 3.73 -7.40 9.26
CA LYS A 219 2.96 -6.18 9.50
C LYS A 219 1.81 -6.02 8.50
N ALA A 220 2.00 -6.37 7.23
CA ALA A 220 0.93 -6.36 6.24
C ALA A 220 -0.19 -7.36 6.59
N MET A 221 0.15 -8.56 7.06
CA MET A 221 -0.84 -9.55 7.51
C MET A 221 -1.56 -9.11 8.79
N ASP A 222 -0.85 -8.49 9.74
CA ASP A 222 -1.45 -7.94 10.97
C ASP A 222 -2.40 -6.77 10.68
N LEU A 223 -2.27 -6.11 9.53
CA LEU A 223 -3.14 -5.04 9.04
C LEU A 223 -4.22 -5.54 8.06
N SER A 224 -4.46 -6.85 8.01
CA SER A 224 -5.45 -7.49 7.13
C SER A 224 -5.29 -7.11 5.66
N MET A 225 -4.05 -7.06 5.15
CA MET A 225 -3.81 -6.98 3.70
C MET A 225 -4.14 -8.33 3.04
N ASP A 226 -4.69 -8.27 1.84
CA ASP A 226 -5.30 -9.41 1.14
C ASP A 226 -4.26 -10.34 0.46
N GLY A 227 -2.99 -9.95 0.48
CA GLY A 227 -1.91 -10.76 -0.06
C GLY A 227 -0.54 -10.10 -0.02
N LEU A 228 0.46 -10.81 -0.54
CA LEU A 228 1.86 -10.40 -0.60
C LEU A 228 2.44 -10.61 -2.00
N MET A 229 3.23 -9.66 -2.47
CA MET A 229 4.09 -9.78 -3.64
C MET A 229 5.56 -9.67 -3.22
N ILE A 230 6.29 -10.79 -3.27
CA ILE A 230 7.67 -10.88 -2.79
C ILE A 230 8.58 -11.34 -3.92
N GLU A 231 9.68 -10.62 -4.12
CA GLU A 231 10.64 -10.98 -5.15
C GLU A 231 11.51 -12.17 -4.73
N SER A 232 11.65 -13.12 -5.65
CA SER A 232 12.47 -14.30 -5.44
C SER A 232 13.28 -14.66 -6.69
N HIS A 233 14.54 -14.98 -6.47
CA HIS A 233 15.52 -15.31 -7.52
C HIS A 233 16.21 -16.61 -7.17
N ILE A 234 16.49 -17.49 -8.14
CA ILE A 234 17.22 -18.74 -7.88
C ILE A 234 18.60 -18.49 -7.25
N ASN A 235 19.26 -17.40 -7.62
CA ASN A 235 20.52 -16.95 -7.04
C ASN A 235 20.56 -15.41 -6.87
N PRO A 236 20.05 -14.85 -5.76
CA PRO A 236 19.87 -13.40 -5.61
C PRO A 236 21.15 -12.55 -5.67
N SER A 237 22.32 -13.11 -5.38
CA SER A 237 23.58 -12.37 -5.35
C SER A 237 24.07 -11.94 -6.73
N ILE A 238 23.65 -12.65 -7.79
CA ILE A 238 24.04 -12.38 -9.18
C ILE A 238 22.90 -11.75 -9.99
N ALA A 239 21.77 -11.44 -9.37
CA ALA A 239 20.62 -10.89 -10.08
C ALA A 239 20.96 -9.52 -10.69
N ILE A 240 20.51 -9.29 -11.93
CA ILE A 240 20.79 -8.08 -12.71
C ILE A 240 20.07 -6.87 -12.12
N THR A 241 18.91 -7.09 -11.48
CA THR A 241 18.08 -6.03 -10.89
C THR A 241 17.70 -6.36 -9.46
N ASP A 242 17.69 -5.34 -8.60
CA ASP A 242 17.20 -5.41 -7.22
C ASP A 242 17.77 -6.59 -6.39
N ALA A 243 19.03 -6.97 -6.64
CA ALA A 243 19.70 -8.11 -6.00
C ALA A 243 19.52 -8.11 -4.47
N GLU A 244 19.70 -6.95 -3.81
CA GLU A 244 19.66 -6.78 -2.36
C GLU A 244 18.33 -7.16 -1.68
N GLN A 245 17.20 -7.11 -2.40
CA GLN A 245 15.86 -7.40 -1.85
C GLN A 245 15.31 -8.77 -2.24
N GLN A 246 15.82 -9.41 -3.30
CA GLN A 246 15.31 -10.72 -3.73
C GLN A 246 15.76 -11.83 -2.79
N VAL A 247 14.89 -12.81 -2.50
CA VAL A 247 15.22 -14.00 -1.70
C VAL A 247 15.27 -15.27 -2.54
N THR A 248 15.92 -16.35 -2.07
CA THR A 248 15.82 -17.65 -2.75
C THR A 248 14.41 -18.23 -2.60
N PRO A 249 13.95 -19.12 -3.52
CA PRO A 249 12.65 -19.78 -3.40
C PRO A 249 12.47 -20.54 -2.07
N ASP A 250 13.54 -21.16 -1.56
CA ASP A 250 13.55 -21.79 -0.23
C ASP A 250 13.37 -20.77 0.90
N SER A 251 14.09 -19.64 0.83
CA SER A 251 13.94 -18.56 1.81
C SER A 251 12.54 -17.94 1.78
N LEU A 252 11.94 -17.79 0.59
CA LEU A 252 10.55 -17.37 0.43
C LEU A 252 9.60 -18.35 1.12
N SER A 253 9.74 -19.66 0.85
CA SER A 253 8.92 -20.70 1.49
C SER A 253 9.04 -20.67 3.02
N LYS A 254 10.26 -20.51 3.55
CA LYS A 254 10.53 -20.37 4.99
C LYS A 254 9.91 -19.11 5.59
N LEU A 255 9.99 -17.97 4.90
CA LEU A 255 9.37 -16.71 5.32
C LEU A 255 7.84 -16.89 5.41
N LEU A 256 7.21 -17.39 4.35
CA LEU A 256 5.76 -17.59 4.29
C LEU A 256 5.26 -18.56 5.36
N SER A 257 6.05 -19.59 5.69
CA SER A 257 5.70 -20.56 6.73
C SER A 257 5.77 -20.00 8.15
N LYS A 258 6.47 -18.89 8.36
CA LYS A 258 6.59 -18.21 9.66
C LYS A 258 5.55 -17.11 9.87
N LEU A 259 4.80 -16.75 8.82
CA LEU A 259 3.77 -15.73 8.94
C LEU A 259 2.62 -16.21 9.81
N ILE A 260 2.18 -15.34 10.71
CA ILE A 260 0.99 -15.55 11.53
C ILE A 260 -0.16 -14.82 10.86
N ILE A 261 -1.11 -15.59 10.30
CA ILE A 261 -2.34 -15.05 9.72
C ILE A 261 -3.41 -15.03 10.80
N ARG A 262 -3.83 -13.83 11.21
CA ARG A 262 -4.83 -13.63 12.25
C ARG A 262 -6.23 -13.63 11.62
N LYS A 263 -7.22 -14.09 12.38
CA LYS A 263 -8.63 -14.04 11.98
C LYS A 263 -9.21 -12.67 12.33
N GLU A 264 -10.15 -12.21 11.51
CA GLU A 264 -10.88 -10.96 11.78
C GLU A 264 -11.91 -11.12 12.90
N PHE A 265 -12.43 -12.34 13.09
CA PHE A 265 -13.49 -12.64 14.06
C PHE A 265 -13.06 -13.78 15.01
N GLY A 266 -13.45 -13.65 16.28
CA GLY A 266 -13.25 -14.61 17.36
C GLY A 266 -14.49 -15.44 17.68
N SER A 267 -14.52 -16.05 18.88
CA SER A 267 -15.72 -16.72 19.40
C SER A 267 -16.79 -15.70 19.79
N ALA A 268 -18.06 -16.12 19.88
CA ALA A 268 -19.16 -15.24 20.27
C ALA A 268 -18.93 -14.56 21.65
N GLU A 269 -18.35 -15.29 22.61
CA GLU A 269 -17.99 -14.73 23.92
C GLU A 269 -16.86 -13.69 23.83
N PHE A 270 -15.88 -13.92 22.95
CA PHE A 270 -14.81 -12.96 22.68
C PHE A 270 -15.34 -11.69 22.02
N GLU A 271 -16.24 -11.83 21.03
CA GLU A 271 -16.87 -10.69 20.36
C GLU A 271 -17.71 -9.87 21.36
N ASN A 272 -18.47 -10.50 22.25
CA ASN A 272 -19.24 -9.78 23.27
C ASN A 272 -18.36 -8.92 24.20
N LEU A 273 -17.22 -9.44 24.67
CA LEU A 273 -16.29 -8.67 25.50
C LEU A 273 -15.64 -7.54 24.69
N LEU A 274 -15.23 -7.83 23.45
CA LEU A 274 -14.61 -6.85 22.56
C LEU A 274 -15.58 -5.72 22.21
N GLU A 275 -16.84 -6.02 21.94
CA GLU A 275 -17.91 -5.05 21.71
C GLU A 275 -18.13 -4.16 22.94
N LYS A 276 -18.11 -4.74 24.15
CA LYS A 276 -18.21 -3.95 25.38
C LYS A 276 -17.05 -2.96 25.52
N LEU A 277 -15.82 -3.42 25.33
CA LEU A 277 -14.62 -2.56 25.40
C LEU A 277 -14.64 -1.47 24.32
N ARG A 278 -15.08 -1.81 23.09
CA ARG A 278 -15.25 -0.85 22.00
C ARG A 278 -16.32 0.19 22.34
N PHE A 279 -17.44 -0.23 22.92
CA PHE A 279 -18.48 0.69 23.36
C PHE A 279 -17.97 1.66 24.43
N GLU A 280 -17.19 1.18 25.41
CA GLU A 280 -16.56 2.04 26.42
C GLU A 280 -15.58 3.04 25.77
N MET A 281 -14.79 2.59 24.79
CA MET A 281 -13.90 3.45 24.00
C MET A 281 -14.69 4.49 23.19
N ASP A 282 -15.78 4.09 22.53
CA ASP A 282 -16.64 4.99 21.77
C ASP A 282 -17.22 6.10 22.66
N GLN A 283 -17.58 5.81 23.92
CA GLN A 283 -18.02 6.84 24.86
C GLN A 283 -16.91 7.84 25.18
N ILE A 284 -15.69 7.36 25.40
CA ILE A 284 -14.52 8.23 25.61
C ILE A 284 -14.26 9.11 24.39
N ASP A 285 -14.38 8.57 23.18
CA ASP A 285 -14.19 9.31 21.94
C ASP A 285 -15.27 10.39 21.74
N HIS A 286 -16.53 10.10 22.08
CA HIS A 286 -17.60 11.10 22.11
C HIS A 286 -17.30 12.23 23.10
N ASP A 287 -16.85 11.89 24.32
CA ASP A 287 -16.47 12.87 25.33
C ASP A 287 -15.29 13.72 24.88
N LEU A 288 -14.30 13.12 24.21
CA LEU A 288 -13.16 13.83 23.63
C LEU A 288 -13.62 14.85 22.58
N ILE A 289 -14.51 14.47 21.67
CA ILE A 289 -15.08 15.37 20.65
C ILE A 289 -15.85 16.52 21.33
N SER A 290 -16.63 16.24 22.37
CA SER A 290 -17.34 17.25 23.15
C SER A 290 -16.38 18.24 23.83
N LEU A 291 -15.28 17.74 24.42
CA LEU A 291 -14.24 18.57 25.02
C LEU A 291 -13.50 19.43 23.98
N LEU A 292 -13.27 18.90 22.78
CA LEU A 292 -12.70 19.66 21.67
C LEU A 292 -13.63 20.80 21.23
N ASN A 293 -14.95 20.57 21.19
CA ASN A 293 -15.91 21.63 20.89
C ASN A 293 -15.88 22.73 21.97
N LYS A 294 -15.94 22.36 23.26
CA LYS A 294 -15.82 23.32 24.37
C LYS A 294 -14.52 24.13 24.32
N ARG A 295 -13.41 23.49 23.93
CA ARG A 295 -12.12 24.15 23.71
C ARG A 295 -12.18 25.15 22.55
N ASN A 296 -12.88 24.81 21.47
CA ASN A 296 -13.07 25.70 20.32
C ASN A 296 -13.94 26.92 20.67
N ASP A 297 -14.95 26.77 21.52
CA ASP A 297 -15.74 27.91 22.03
C ASP A 297 -14.85 28.92 22.78
N LYS A 298 -13.96 28.43 23.65
CA LYS A 298 -12.96 29.30 24.31
C LYS A 298 -11.99 29.95 23.32
N THR A 299 -11.65 29.24 22.26
CA THR A 299 -10.80 29.77 21.19
C THR A 299 -11.48 30.92 20.45
N ARG A 300 -12.79 30.83 20.21
CA ARG A 300 -13.58 31.92 19.60
C ARG A 300 -13.59 33.16 20.48
N LEU A 301 -13.90 33.00 21.77
CA LEU A 301 -13.89 34.09 22.74
C LEU A 301 -12.50 34.76 22.84
N ILE A 302 -11.42 33.97 22.81
CA ILE A 302 -10.05 34.51 22.77
C ILE A 302 -9.82 35.30 21.47
N GLY A 303 -10.32 34.82 20.34
CA GLY A 303 -10.22 35.50 19.05
C GLY A 303 -10.94 36.84 19.03
N GLU A 304 -12.18 36.89 19.50
CA GLU A 304 -12.98 38.11 19.64
C GLU A 304 -12.25 39.12 20.54
N TYR A 305 -11.83 38.69 21.74
CA TYR A 305 -11.10 39.56 22.66
C TYR A 305 -9.80 40.11 22.05
N LYS A 306 -9.05 39.28 21.33
CA LYS A 306 -7.84 39.72 20.65
C LYS A 306 -8.14 40.73 19.55
N LYS A 307 -9.22 40.53 18.78
CA LYS A 307 -9.65 41.43 17.71
C LYS A 307 -10.00 42.81 18.27
N GLU A 308 -10.83 42.84 19.30
CA GLU A 308 -11.24 44.07 19.99
C GLU A 308 -10.06 44.87 20.55
N ASN A 309 -8.99 44.18 20.96
CA ASN A 309 -7.81 44.79 21.58
C ASN A 309 -6.60 44.89 20.64
N ALA A 310 -6.78 44.67 19.33
CA ALA A 310 -5.71 44.70 18.32
C ALA A 310 -4.49 43.80 18.65
N ILE A 311 -4.74 42.63 19.25
CA ILE A 311 -3.71 41.65 19.64
C ILE A 311 -3.53 40.61 18.53
N THR A 312 -2.28 40.24 18.25
CA THR A 312 -1.97 39.19 17.27
C THR A 312 -2.52 37.80 17.66
N VAL A 313 -2.93 37.04 16.64
CA VAL A 313 -3.40 35.65 16.78
C VAL A 313 -2.31 34.75 17.37
N LEU A 314 -1.07 34.88 16.90
CA LEU A 314 0.03 33.99 17.30
C LEU A 314 0.90 34.61 18.39
N GLN A 315 0.98 33.92 19.53
CA GLN A 315 1.82 34.29 20.67
C GLN A 315 2.77 33.14 21.03
N ILE A 316 3.99 33.19 20.48
CA ILE A 316 4.98 32.09 20.58
C ILE A 316 5.33 31.73 22.02
N GLY A 317 5.47 32.71 22.92
CA GLY A 317 5.77 32.45 24.33
C GLY A 317 4.70 31.60 25.02
N ARG A 318 3.41 31.86 24.72
CA ARG A 318 2.29 31.07 25.25
C ARG A 318 2.27 29.65 24.67
N LEU A 319 2.53 29.51 23.37
CA LEU A 319 2.62 28.22 22.68
C LEU A 319 3.71 27.35 23.30
N ARG A 320 4.92 27.90 23.46
CA ARG A 320 6.06 27.20 24.07
C ARG A 320 5.74 26.70 25.48
N LYS A 321 5.27 27.60 26.36
CA LYS A 321 4.89 27.24 27.74
C LYS A 321 3.82 26.14 27.79
N MET A 322 2.78 26.27 26.95
CA MET A 322 1.72 25.25 26.85
C MET A 322 2.26 23.89 26.39
N MET A 323 3.17 23.87 25.40
CA MET A 323 3.76 22.61 24.93
C MET A 323 4.62 21.96 25.99
N GLU A 324 5.47 22.73 26.69
CA GLU A 324 6.32 22.23 27.77
C GLU A 324 5.48 21.61 28.91
N GLU A 325 4.54 22.37 29.47
CA GLU A 325 3.68 21.93 30.58
C GLU A 325 2.84 20.68 30.23
N ARG A 326 2.28 20.63 29.01
CA ARG A 326 1.41 19.51 28.62
C ARG A 326 2.18 18.26 28.25
N LEU A 327 3.38 18.38 27.69
CA LEU A 327 4.24 17.23 27.42
C LEU A 327 4.77 16.63 28.73
N GLU A 328 5.06 17.45 29.74
CA GLU A 328 5.41 16.97 31.08
C GLU A 328 4.23 16.24 31.74
N PHE A 329 3.04 16.83 31.70
CA PHE A 329 1.83 16.18 32.21
C PHE A 329 1.54 14.84 31.50
N ALA A 330 1.68 14.79 30.18
CA ALA A 330 1.54 13.56 29.40
C ALA A 330 2.56 12.49 29.79
N ASN A 331 3.81 12.89 30.07
CA ASN A 331 4.85 11.99 30.54
C ASN A 331 4.48 11.36 31.90
N ASN A 332 3.89 12.13 32.81
CA ASN A 332 3.42 11.62 34.11
C ASN A 332 2.27 10.61 33.99
N LEU A 333 1.53 10.64 32.88
CA LEU A 333 0.48 9.67 32.54
C LEU A 333 1.00 8.51 31.67
N ASN A 334 2.31 8.41 31.45
CA ASN A 334 2.96 7.42 30.59
C ASN A 334 2.45 7.45 29.13
N LEU A 335 2.04 8.62 28.63
CA LEU A 335 1.64 8.79 27.24
C LEU A 335 2.86 9.04 26.36
N ASP A 336 2.86 8.49 25.14
CA ASP A 336 3.93 8.71 24.18
C ASP A 336 4.07 10.21 23.84
N LYS A 337 5.28 10.74 24.03
CA LYS A 337 5.57 12.16 23.86
C LYS A 337 5.39 12.62 22.41
N THR A 338 5.69 11.74 21.45
CA THR A 338 5.58 12.07 20.01
C THR A 338 4.12 12.19 19.61
N TYR A 339 3.28 11.26 20.05
CA TYR A 339 1.84 11.26 19.86
C TYR A 339 1.20 12.53 20.41
N ILE A 340 1.46 12.86 21.68
CA ILE A 340 0.88 14.06 22.30
C ILE A 340 1.39 15.35 21.66
N SER A 341 2.66 15.40 21.26
CA SER A 341 3.20 16.57 20.57
C SER A 341 2.46 16.84 19.25
N LYS A 342 2.21 15.79 18.45
CA LYS A 342 1.44 15.91 17.19
C LYS A 342 0.00 16.34 17.44
N LEU A 343 -0.66 15.77 18.44
CA LEU A 343 -2.01 16.18 18.83
C LEU A 343 -2.07 17.66 19.19
N LEU A 344 -1.15 18.13 20.05
CA LEU A 344 -1.09 19.54 20.46
C LEU A 344 -0.85 20.49 19.29
N GLN A 345 -0.02 20.09 18.33
CA GLN A 345 0.22 20.87 17.10
C GLN A 345 -1.05 20.97 16.25
N LEU A 346 -1.80 19.88 16.08
CA LEU A 346 -3.09 19.89 15.35
C LEU A 346 -4.11 20.80 16.03
N LEU A 347 -4.24 20.69 17.36
CA LEU A 347 -5.12 21.55 18.14
C LEU A 347 -4.73 23.03 18.04
N HIS A 348 -3.43 23.33 18.03
CA HIS A 348 -2.95 24.70 17.87
C HIS A 348 -3.24 25.25 16.47
N LYS A 349 -2.98 24.46 15.43
CA LYS A 349 -3.29 24.83 14.04
C LYS A 349 -4.77 25.16 13.86
N GLU A 350 -5.65 24.35 14.43
CA GLU A 350 -7.08 24.61 14.41
C GLU A 350 -7.44 25.90 15.17
N SER A 351 -6.74 26.17 16.27
CA SER A 351 -6.97 27.39 17.04
C SER A 351 -6.59 28.66 16.28
N ILE A 352 -5.52 28.60 15.47
CA ILE A 352 -5.12 29.68 14.57
C ILE A 352 -6.20 29.87 13.51
N ARG A 353 -6.64 28.78 12.85
CA ARG A 353 -7.67 28.83 11.80
C ARG A 353 -8.94 29.53 12.28
N ILE A 354 -9.46 29.15 13.45
CA ILE A 354 -10.66 29.76 14.03
C ILE A 354 -10.46 31.26 14.29
N GLN A 355 -9.34 31.65 14.93
CA GLN A 355 -9.06 33.05 15.23
C GLN A 355 -8.82 33.88 13.96
N THR A 356 -8.14 33.33 12.95
CA THR A 356 -7.93 34.00 11.67
C THR A 356 -9.25 34.31 10.98
N ASN A 357 -10.22 33.39 11.00
CA ASN A 357 -11.55 33.64 10.43
C ASN A 357 -12.25 34.81 11.15
N ILE A 358 -12.21 34.86 12.49
CA ILE A 358 -12.82 35.95 13.29
C ILE A 358 -12.20 37.32 12.99
N MET A 359 -10.89 37.34 12.70
CA MET A 359 -10.17 38.57 12.34
C MET A 359 -10.50 39.08 10.94
N GLN A 360 -11.08 38.25 10.08
CA GLN A 360 -11.47 38.58 8.70
C GLN A 360 -12.94 38.98 8.57
N GLU A 361 -13.78 38.51 9.49
CA GLU A 361 -15.10 39.11 9.80
C GLU A 361 -14.91 40.51 10.37
#